data_AF-A0A7J5ACU1-F1
#
_entry.id   AF-A0A7J5ACU1-F1
#
_cell.length_a   1.000
_cell.length_b   1.000
_cell.length_c   1.000
_cell.angle_alpha   90.00
_cell.angle_beta   90.00
_cell.angle_gamma   90.00
#
_symmetry.space_group_name_H-M   'P 1'
#
loop_
_entity.id
_entity.type
_entity.pdbx_description
1 polymer ?
#
loop_
_entity_poly.entity_id
_entity_poly.type
_entity_poly.pdbx_seq_one_letter_code
_entity_poly.pdbx_strand_id
1 'polypeptide(L)'
;MNKTPLSKFEILQEEISKMIDKTSNSSIQNKKKSFRIYIGISISSALVTFLVAIGGDIPKEWSSTLKVVTLFFSAFSTVLAAWDGFYNHKQLWVYYGDSKNNLKALLLKLRLLSEDDKNNPEMINEIHKEYQAIMNKGNYKWKELRLEDNAD
;
A
#
# COMPACT_ATOMS: atom_id res chain seq x y z
N MET A 1 -20.82 2.84 37.25
CA MET A 1 -21.25 3.03 35.84
C MET A 1 -21.23 1.68 35.16
N ASN A 2 -22.38 1.02 35.05
CA ASN A 2 -22.49 -0.22 34.25
C ASN A 2 -22.45 0.20 32.78
N LYS A 3 -21.41 -0.22 32.04
CA LYS A 3 -21.45 -0.14 30.58
C LYS A 3 -22.46 -1.17 30.10
N THR A 4 -23.53 -0.71 29.46
CA THR A 4 -24.44 -1.58 28.72
C THR A 4 -23.61 -2.42 27.74
N PRO A 5 -23.83 -3.75 27.64
CA PRO A 5 -23.12 -4.55 26.66
C PRO A 5 -23.40 -4.02 25.26
N LEU A 6 -22.34 -3.77 24.49
CA LEU A 6 -22.46 -3.28 23.10
C LEU A 6 -23.28 -4.27 22.28
N SER A 7 -24.20 -3.73 21.47
CA SER A 7 -24.96 -4.51 20.50
C SER A 7 -24.04 -5.07 19.41
N LYS A 8 -24.45 -6.17 18.77
CA LYS A 8 -23.71 -6.74 17.63
C LYS A 8 -23.52 -5.71 16.51
N PHE A 9 -24.50 -4.84 16.32
CA PHE A 9 -24.46 -3.72 15.39
C PHE A 9 -23.31 -2.75 15.72
N GLU A 10 -23.22 -2.29 16.97
CA GLU A 10 -22.17 -1.36 17.41
C GLU A 10 -20.78 -1.98 17.28
N ILE A 11 -20.64 -3.26 17.63
CA ILE A 11 -19.36 -4.00 17.47
C ILE A 11 -18.95 -4.03 16.00
N LEU A 12 -19.87 -4.41 15.09
CA LEU A 12 -19.57 -4.47 13.67
C LEU A 12 -19.24 -3.09 13.09
N GLN A 13 -19.95 -2.05 13.53
CA GLN A 13 -19.69 -0.67 13.13
C GLN A 13 -18.30 -0.21 13.57
N GLU A 14 -17.91 -0.51 14.81
CA GLU A 14 -16.59 -0.17 15.36
C GLU A 14 -15.48 -0.90 14.60
N GLU A 15 -15.64 -2.19 14.34
CA GLU A 15 -14.64 -2.98 13.60
C GLU A 15 -14.48 -2.51 12.15
N ILE A 16 -15.57 -2.22 11.44
CA ILE A 16 -15.49 -1.64 10.08
C ILE A 16 -14.77 -0.29 10.13
N SER A 17 -15.07 0.55 11.12
CA SER A 17 -14.43 1.88 11.26
C SER A 17 -12.93 1.77 11.53
N LYS A 18 -12.52 0.93 12.48
CA LYS A 18 -11.11 0.61 12.75
C LYS A 18 -10.41 0.12 11.48
N MET A 19 -11.10 -0.72 10.71
CA MET A 19 -10.52 -1.29 9.51
C MET A 19 -10.35 -0.26 8.38
N ILE A 20 -11.28 0.69 8.25
CA ILE A 20 -11.13 1.84 7.34
C ILE A 20 -9.87 2.64 7.69
N ASP A 21 -9.63 2.91 8.96
CA ASP A 21 -8.46 3.70 9.38
C ASP A 21 -7.16 2.95 9.13
N LYS A 22 -7.10 1.67 9.49
CA LYS A 22 -5.90 0.85 9.25
C LYS A 22 -5.61 0.66 7.76
N THR A 23 -6.63 0.43 6.93
CA THR A 23 -6.45 0.35 5.45
C THR A 23 -6.05 1.70 4.87
N SER A 24 -6.63 2.81 5.34
CA SER A 24 -6.25 4.17 4.93
C SER A 24 -4.79 4.50 5.27
N ASN A 25 -4.36 4.21 6.50
CA ASN A 25 -2.99 4.44 6.94
C ASN A 25 -2.00 3.59 6.15
N SER A 26 -2.33 2.31 5.90
CA SER A 26 -1.51 1.41 5.09
C SER A 26 -1.39 1.89 3.65
N SER A 27 -2.49 2.37 3.05
CA SER A 27 -2.53 2.97 1.72
C SER A 27 -1.59 4.19 1.62
N ILE A 28 -1.68 5.13 2.57
CA ILE A 28 -0.84 6.35 2.60
C ILE A 28 0.64 6.01 2.76
N GLN A 29 0.98 5.08 3.66
CA GLN A 29 2.37 4.69 3.89
C GLN A 29 2.99 4.05 2.64
N ASN A 30 2.28 3.14 2.00
CA ASN A 30 2.74 2.48 0.77
C ASN A 30 2.86 3.48 -0.39
N LYS A 31 1.95 4.45 -0.51
CA LYS A 31 2.07 5.55 -1.49
C LYS A 31 3.37 6.33 -1.29
N LYS A 32 3.67 6.73 -0.06
CA LYS A 32 4.90 7.48 0.27
C LYS A 32 6.17 6.66 -0.02
N LYS A 33 6.17 5.36 0.31
CA LYS A 33 7.32 4.47 0.05
C LYS A 33 7.56 4.30 -1.45
N SER A 34 6.53 3.94 -2.21
CA SER A 34 6.61 3.79 -3.67
C SER A 34 7.11 5.07 -4.33
N PHE A 35 6.57 6.24 -3.95
CA PHE A 35 7.00 7.52 -4.49
C PHE A 35 8.48 7.81 -4.20
N ARG A 36 8.95 7.56 -2.97
CA ARG A 36 10.35 7.78 -2.59
C ARG A 36 11.31 6.90 -3.39
N ILE A 37 10.95 5.63 -3.60
CA ILE A 37 11.77 4.70 -4.38
C ILE A 37 11.83 5.14 -5.84
N TYR A 38 10.67 5.45 -6.43
CA TYR A 38 10.59 5.95 -7.81
C TYR A 38 11.45 7.21 -8.04
N ILE A 39 11.38 8.17 -7.12
CA ILE A 39 12.20 9.39 -7.20
C ILE A 39 13.68 9.06 -6.99
N GLY A 40 14.03 8.16 -6.06
CA GLY A 40 15.41 7.71 -5.85
C GLY A 40 16.03 7.08 -7.09
N ILE A 41 15.30 6.20 -7.78
CA ILE A 41 15.72 5.59 -9.04
C ILE A 41 15.89 6.66 -10.12
N SER A 42 14.92 7.58 -10.25
CA SER A 42 14.94 8.63 -11.27
C SER A 42 16.13 9.59 -11.09
N ILE A 43 16.38 10.05 -9.85
CA ILE A 43 17.52 10.90 -9.53
C ILE A 43 18.84 10.16 -9.80
N SER A 44 18.95 8.91 -9.36
CA SER A 44 20.17 8.11 -9.58
C SER A 44 20.45 7.93 -11.07
N SER A 45 19.41 7.66 -11.87
CA SER A 45 19.53 7.50 -13.33
C SER A 45 19.92 8.80 -14.02
N ALA A 46 19.35 9.94 -13.59
CA ALA A 46 19.73 11.25 -14.08
C ALA A 46 21.18 11.60 -13.74
N LEU A 47 21.62 11.29 -12.52
CA LEU A 47 23.01 11.48 -12.08
C LEU A 47 23.97 10.61 -12.88
N VAL A 48 23.66 9.33 -13.12
CA VAL A 48 24.45 8.46 -13.99
C VAL A 48 24.59 9.09 -15.38
N THR A 49 23.49 9.54 -15.97
CA THR A 49 23.49 10.18 -17.30
C THR A 49 24.38 11.42 -17.32
N PHE A 50 24.25 12.29 -16.32
CA PHE A 50 25.05 13.50 -16.20
C PHE A 50 26.54 13.20 -16.01
N LEU A 51 26.88 12.28 -15.10
CA LEU A 51 28.27 11.89 -14.79
C LEU A 51 28.97 11.25 -15.99
N VAL A 52 28.23 10.44 -16.76
CA VAL A 52 28.74 9.84 -18.01
C VAL A 52 28.99 10.94 -19.05
N ALA A 53 28.07 11.89 -19.21
CA ALA A 53 28.19 12.97 -20.19
C ALA A 53 29.42 13.86 -19.94
N ILE A 54 29.65 14.26 -18.69
CA ILE A 54 30.78 15.13 -18.34
C ILE A 54 32.12 14.37 -18.19
N GLY A 55 32.09 13.04 -18.19
CA GLY A 55 33.25 12.21 -17.87
C GLY A 55 34.43 12.36 -18.84
N GLY A 56 34.17 12.80 -20.08
CA GLY A 56 35.20 13.06 -21.09
C GLY A 56 35.88 14.43 -20.97
N ASP A 57 35.21 15.41 -20.35
CA ASP A 57 35.63 16.81 -20.31
C ASP A 57 36.35 17.18 -19.00
N ILE A 58 36.44 16.25 -18.05
CA ILE A 58 37.02 16.49 -16.72
C ILE A 58 38.50 16.05 -16.66
N PRO A 59 39.36 16.75 -15.90
CA PRO A 59 40.78 16.39 -15.74
C PRO A 59 40.98 14.92 -15.34
N LYS A 60 42.04 14.29 -15.88
CA LYS A 60 42.36 12.86 -15.67
C LYS A 60 42.45 12.46 -14.19
N GLU A 61 42.88 13.38 -13.33
CA GLU A 61 42.98 13.20 -11.88
C GLU A 61 41.63 12.84 -11.22
N TRP A 62 40.52 13.35 -11.78
CA TRP A 62 39.17 13.12 -11.27
C TRP A 62 38.42 12.01 -12.00
N SER A 63 38.96 11.51 -13.12
CA SER A 63 38.32 10.49 -13.97
C SER A 63 38.01 9.20 -13.20
N SER A 64 38.93 8.73 -12.36
CA SER A 64 38.71 7.53 -11.53
C SER A 64 37.57 7.74 -10.52
N THR A 65 37.53 8.90 -9.86
CA THR A 65 36.48 9.25 -8.89
C THR A 65 35.11 9.27 -9.57
N LEU A 66 34.99 9.89 -10.74
CA LEU A 66 33.73 9.92 -11.50
C LEU A 66 33.23 8.52 -11.87
N LYS A 67 34.14 7.63 -12.28
CA LYS A 67 33.77 6.24 -12.60
C LYS A 67 33.19 5.52 -11.39
N VAL A 68 33.84 5.65 -10.23
CA VAL A 68 33.35 5.03 -8.98
C VAL A 68 31.99 5.59 -8.58
N VAL A 69 31.80 6.90 -8.66
CA VAL A 69 30.52 7.55 -8.33
C VAL A 69 29.42 7.14 -9.31
N THR A 70 29.73 7.04 -10.61
CA THR A 70 28.79 6.56 -11.64
C THR A 70 28.36 5.12 -11.36
N LEU A 71 29.32 4.24 -11.07
CA LEU A 71 29.06 2.84 -10.73
C LEU A 71 28.22 2.74 -9.46
N PHE A 72 28.50 3.56 -8.45
CA PHE A 72 27.71 3.61 -7.22
C PHE A 72 26.24 3.94 -7.50
N PHE A 73 25.95 5.03 -8.23
CA PHE A 73 24.56 5.39 -8.55
C PHE A 73 23.86 4.36 -9.45
N SER A 74 24.60 3.75 -10.38
CA SER A 74 24.08 2.65 -11.19
C SER A 74 23.68 1.47 -10.31
N ALA A 75 24.57 0.98 -9.45
CA ALA A 75 24.29 -0.14 -8.54
C ALA A 75 23.16 0.21 -7.55
N PHE A 76 23.16 1.42 -7.02
CA PHE A 76 22.14 1.91 -6.11
C PHE A 76 20.76 1.93 -6.77
N SER A 77 20.65 2.37 -8.02
CA SER A 77 19.40 2.34 -8.78
C SER A 77 18.87 0.91 -8.97
N THR A 78 19.76 -0.06 -9.23
CA THR A 78 19.39 -1.48 -9.32
C THR A 78 18.86 -2.02 -8.00
N VAL A 79 19.52 -1.70 -6.88
CA VAL A 79 19.06 -2.11 -5.54
C VAL A 79 17.67 -1.53 -5.24
N LEU A 80 17.45 -0.25 -5.55
CA LEU A 80 16.14 0.38 -5.37
C LEU A 80 15.06 -0.25 -6.26
N ALA A 81 15.39 -0.61 -7.50
CA ALA A 81 14.48 -1.28 -8.41
C ALA A 81 14.10 -2.68 -7.91
N ALA A 82 15.08 -3.46 -7.46
CA ALA A 82 14.84 -4.78 -6.85
C ALA A 82 13.99 -4.67 -5.58
N TRP A 83 14.24 -3.64 -4.75
CA TRP A 83 13.44 -3.36 -3.56
C TRP A 83 11.99 -2.98 -3.92
N ASP A 84 11.78 -2.16 -4.95
CA ASP A 84 10.43 -1.82 -5.43
C ASP A 84 9.69 -3.04 -5.95
N GLY A 85 10.38 -3.89 -6.72
CA GLY A 85 9.84 -5.16 -7.22
C GLY A 85 9.39 -6.06 -6.09
N PHE A 86 10.28 -6.36 -5.14
CA PHE A 86 10.01 -7.29 -4.03
C PHE A 86 8.86 -6.84 -3.11
N TYR A 87 8.75 -5.54 -2.81
CA TYR A 87 7.70 -5.06 -1.91
C TYR A 87 6.44 -4.58 -2.62
N ASN A 88 6.55 -4.25 -3.91
CA ASN A 88 5.47 -3.81 -4.77
C ASN A 88 4.55 -2.77 -4.10
N HIS A 89 5.17 -1.75 -3.49
CA HIS A 89 4.47 -0.76 -2.67
C HIS A 89 3.36 -0.02 -3.43
N LYS A 90 3.52 0.14 -4.75
CA LYS A 90 2.50 0.75 -5.61
C LYS A 90 1.21 -0.07 -5.64
N GLN A 91 1.31 -1.39 -5.87
CA GLN A 91 0.14 -2.26 -5.91
C GLN A 91 -0.51 -2.39 -4.52
N LEU A 92 0.30 -2.49 -3.46
CA LEU A 92 -0.21 -2.46 -2.08
C LEU A 92 -1.01 -1.18 -1.77
N TRP A 93 -0.50 -0.02 -2.17
CA TRP A 93 -1.20 1.25 -2.01
C TRP A 93 -2.61 1.21 -2.66
N VAL A 94 -2.69 0.73 -3.90
CA VAL A 94 -3.95 0.62 -4.66
C VAL A 94 -4.91 -0.35 -3.97
N TYR A 95 -4.44 -1.53 -3.57
CA TYR A 95 -5.29 -2.54 -2.93
C TYR A 95 -5.85 -2.08 -1.59
N TYR A 96 -5.03 -1.45 -0.74
CA TYR A 96 -5.55 -0.87 0.50
C TYR A 96 -6.52 0.29 0.24
N GLY A 97 -6.34 1.04 -0.86
CA GLY A 97 -7.28 2.09 -1.29
C GLY A 97 -8.64 1.52 -1.72
N ASP A 98 -8.63 0.44 -2.51
CA ASP A 98 -9.83 -0.29 -2.93
C ASP A 98 -10.59 -0.87 -1.73
N SER A 99 -9.90 -1.60 -0.84
CA SER A 99 -10.51 -2.15 0.39
C SER A 99 -11.10 -1.05 1.27
N LYS A 100 -10.40 0.08 1.43
CA LYS A 100 -10.92 1.24 2.17
C LYS A 100 -12.24 1.76 1.57
N ASN A 101 -12.31 1.91 0.25
CA ASN A 101 -13.52 2.42 -0.41
C ASN A 101 -14.70 1.47 -0.23
N ASN A 102 -14.47 0.16 -0.37
CA ASN A 102 -15.48 -0.85 -0.14
C ASN A 102 -15.96 -0.86 1.33
N LEU A 103 -15.04 -0.74 2.29
CA LEU A 103 -15.41 -0.64 3.71
C LEU A 103 -16.19 0.64 4.03
N LYS A 104 -15.86 1.77 3.39
CA LYS A 104 -16.63 3.02 3.54
C LYS A 104 -18.05 2.88 3.01
N ALA A 105 -18.23 2.22 1.86
CA ALA A 105 -19.55 1.94 1.31
C ALA A 105 -20.35 1.04 2.26
N LEU A 106 -19.71 0.01 2.83
CA LEU A 106 -20.34 -0.88 3.82
C LEU A 106 -20.70 -0.14 5.11
N LEU A 107 -19.84 0.75 5.60
CA LEU A 107 -20.12 1.58 6.78
C LEU A 107 -21.30 2.51 6.53
N LEU A 108 -21.41 3.10 5.33
CA LEU A 108 -22.56 3.92 4.97
C LEU A 108 -23.84 3.09 4.94
N LYS A 109 -23.82 1.91 4.31
CA LYS A 109 -24.95 0.96 4.30
C LYS A 109 -25.39 0.62 5.73
N LEU A 110 -24.45 0.31 6.62
CA LEU A 110 -24.72 0.00 8.02
C LEU A 110 -25.33 1.20 8.77
N ARG A 111 -24.86 2.42 8.52
CA ARG A 111 -25.40 3.65 9.16
C ARG A 111 -26.80 4.03 8.70
N LEU A 112 -27.19 3.60 7.51
CA LEU A 112 -28.50 3.90 6.91
C LEU A 112 -29.58 2.87 7.26
N LEU A 113 -29.27 1.83 8.04
CA LEU A 113 -30.25 0.86 8.51
C LEU A 113 -31.32 1.51 9.41
N SER A 114 -32.55 1.02 9.30
CA SER A 114 -33.63 1.36 10.24
C SER A 114 -33.35 0.76 11.62
N GLU A 115 -34.01 1.24 12.68
CA GLU A 115 -33.84 0.66 14.03
C GLU A 115 -34.28 -0.81 14.09
N ASP A 116 -35.28 -1.20 13.30
CA ASP A 116 -35.72 -2.59 13.19
C ASP A 116 -34.62 -3.46 12.55
N ASP A 117 -33.99 -2.97 11.48
CA ASP A 117 -32.88 -3.65 10.80
C ASP A 117 -31.62 -3.73 11.66
N LYS A 118 -31.35 -2.71 12.48
CA LYS A 118 -30.22 -2.71 13.43
C LYS A 118 -30.38 -3.76 14.52
N ASN A 119 -31.61 -4.17 14.82
CA ASN A 119 -31.90 -5.23 15.78
C ASN A 119 -32.13 -6.59 15.11
N ASN A 120 -32.19 -6.64 13.76
CA ASN A 120 -32.38 -7.87 13.00
C ASN A 120 -31.05 -8.67 12.89
N PRO A 121 -30.95 -9.86 13.52
CA PRO A 121 -29.72 -10.66 13.48
C PRO A 121 -29.34 -11.16 12.08
N GLU A 122 -30.31 -11.38 11.19
CA GLU A 122 -30.05 -11.83 9.82
C GLU A 122 -29.37 -10.72 9.02
N MET A 123 -29.88 -9.50 9.10
CA MET A 123 -29.31 -8.33 8.43
C MET A 123 -27.87 -8.05 8.91
N ILE A 124 -27.63 -8.09 10.22
CA ILE A 124 -26.27 -7.94 10.77
C ILE A 124 -25.34 -9.03 10.24
N ASN A 125 -25.82 -10.27 10.13
CA ASN A 125 -25.02 -11.38 9.63
C ASN A 125 -24.68 -11.23 8.13
N GLU A 126 -25.60 -10.71 7.33
CA GLU A 126 -25.33 -10.39 5.91
C GLU A 126 -24.24 -9.32 5.76
N ILE A 127 -24.32 -8.23 6.52
CA ILE A 127 -23.29 -7.18 6.50
C ILE A 127 -21.95 -7.74 7.00
N HIS A 128 -21.96 -8.61 8.00
CA HIS A 128 -20.74 -9.25 8.47
C HIS A 128 -20.12 -10.15 7.38
N LYS A 129 -20.92 -10.88 6.59
CA LYS A 129 -20.42 -11.64 5.44
C LYS A 129 -19.82 -10.74 4.38
N GLU A 130 -20.46 -9.60 4.07
CA GLU A 130 -19.91 -8.59 3.15
C GLU A 130 -18.57 -8.04 3.65
N TYR A 131 -18.48 -7.72 4.94
CA TYR A 131 -17.24 -7.31 5.59
C TYR A 131 -16.14 -8.38 5.41
N GLN A 132 -16.44 -9.64 5.73
CA GLN A 132 -15.49 -10.74 5.57
C GLN A 132 -15.07 -10.92 4.10
N ALA A 133 -15.98 -10.77 3.15
CA ALA A 133 -15.67 -10.85 1.73
C ALA A 133 -14.68 -9.76 1.30
N ILE A 134 -14.85 -8.51 1.77
CA ILE A 134 -13.91 -7.41 1.50
C ILE A 134 -12.53 -7.73 2.08
N MET A 135 -12.47 -8.25 3.30
CA MET A 135 -11.22 -8.63 3.96
C MET A 135 -10.50 -9.79 3.25
N ASN A 136 -11.26 -10.82 2.87
CA ASN A 136 -10.73 -11.98 2.16
C ASN A 136 -10.20 -11.60 0.77
N LYS A 137 -10.92 -10.73 0.04
CA LYS A 137 -10.44 -10.19 -1.24
C LYS A 137 -9.13 -9.43 -1.07
N GLY A 138 -9.00 -8.62 -0.01
CA GLY A 138 -7.75 -7.93 0.32
C GLY A 138 -6.60 -8.89 0.61
N ASN A 139 -6.85 -9.95 1.38
CA ASN A 139 -5.85 -10.98 1.69
C ASN A 139 -5.46 -11.81 0.47
N TYR A 140 -6.42 -12.14 -0.40
CA TYR A 140 -6.17 -12.88 -1.64
C TYR A 140 -5.24 -12.09 -2.57
N LYS A 141 -5.56 -10.83 -2.83
CA LYS A 141 -4.71 -9.91 -3.61
C LYS A 141 -3.30 -9.83 -3.02
N TRP A 142 -3.17 -9.83 -1.70
CA TRP A 142 -1.88 -9.84 -1.02
C TRP A 142 -1.06 -11.13 -1.24
N LYS A 143 -1.75 -12.27 -1.30
CA LYS A 143 -1.12 -13.57 -1.57
C LYS A 143 -0.72 -13.70 -3.03
N GLU A 144 -1.56 -13.25 -3.95
CA GLU A 144 -1.29 -13.23 -5.40
C GLU A 144 0.00 -12.48 -5.71
N LEU A 145 0.15 -11.26 -5.18
CA LEU A 145 1.39 -10.48 -5.29
C LEU A 145 2.66 -11.23 -4.84
N ARG A 146 2.52 -12.18 -3.91
CA ARG A 146 3.65 -12.92 -3.33
C ARG A 146 3.88 -14.26 -4.03
N LEU A 147 2.89 -14.78 -4.74
CA LEU A 147 2.97 -16.07 -5.43
C LEU A 147 3.35 -15.89 -6.89
N GLU A 148 2.88 -14.82 -7.54
CA GLU A 148 3.30 -14.45 -8.90
C GLU A 148 4.80 -14.07 -8.94
N ASP A 149 5.31 -13.38 -7.91
CA ASP A 149 6.75 -13.05 -7.80
C ASP A 149 7.68 -14.28 -7.61
N ASN A 150 7.14 -15.48 -7.38
CA ASN A 150 7.91 -16.74 -7.20
C ASN A 150 7.75 -17.73 -8.37
N ALA A 151 7.05 -17.34 -9.45
CA ALA A 151 6.72 -18.22 -10.57
C ALA A 151 7.56 -17.97 -11.84
N ASP A 152 8.47 -17.00 -11.81
CA ASP A 152 9.45 -16.68 -12.86
C ASP A 152 10.90 -16.98 -12.40
#